data_AF-A0A239L801-F1
#
_entry.id   AF-A0A239L801-F1
#
_cell.length_a   1.000
_cell.length_b   1.000
_cell.length_c   1.000
_cell.angle_alpha   90.00
_cell.angle_beta   90.00
_cell.angle_gamma   90.00
#
_symmetry.space_group_name_H-M   'P 1'
#
loop_
_entity.id
_entity.type
_entity.pdbx_description
1 polymer ?
#
loop_
_entity_poly.entity_id
_entity_poly.type
_entity_poly.pdbx_seq_one_letter_code
_entity_poly.pdbx_strand_id
1 'polypeptide(L)'
;MSLRIIVAAAVFLPILAVILLLGIAAYRGRWHSWHGNDGFFRWPYAPLAGAWFASSMLLITAALLVATVVPGVVVAVMLAIAFLLLLVSIVVYVHSPRWLLPGYVRWLDGDAGFTERPACLDAYRNSRLNRVMRKLTLDPRREF
;
A
#
# COMPACT_ATOMS: atom_id res chain seq x y z
N MET A 1 1.62 -2.89 33.57
CA MET A 1 1.88 -3.08 32.12
C MET A 1 3.39 -3.16 31.93
N SER A 2 3.92 -4.27 31.43
CA SER A 2 5.37 -4.51 31.38
C SER A 2 6.06 -3.58 30.38
N LEU A 3 7.23 -3.02 30.72
CA LEU A 3 8.02 -2.10 29.88
C LEU A 3 8.17 -2.56 28.41
N ARG A 4 8.31 -3.88 28.21
CA ARG A 4 8.39 -4.52 26.89
C ARG A 4 7.15 -4.28 26.02
N ILE A 5 5.97 -4.26 26.61
CA ILE A 5 4.69 -4.02 25.93
C ILE A 5 4.60 -2.56 25.50
N ILE A 6 5.06 -1.64 26.35
CA ILE A 6 5.08 -0.20 26.05
C ILE A 6 6.04 0.09 24.90
N VAL A 7 7.25 -0.48 24.95
CA VAL A 7 8.25 -0.32 23.88
C VAL A 7 7.74 -0.95 22.57
N ALA A 8 7.14 -2.14 22.62
CA ALA A 8 6.53 -2.76 21.44
C ALA A 8 5.42 -1.88 20.86
N ALA A 9 4.48 -1.40 21.68
CA ALA A 9 3.39 -0.54 21.21
C ALA A 9 3.93 0.77 20.60
N ALA A 10 4.93 1.38 21.23
CA ALA A 10 5.56 2.62 20.77
C ALA A 10 6.29 2.50 19.44
N VAL A 11 6.76 1.30 19.07
CA VAL A 11 7.40 1.05 17.77
C VAL A 11 6.37 0.58 16.73
N PHE A 12 5.45 -0.31 17.11
CA PHE A 12 4.50 -0.91 16.17
C PHE A 12 3.40 0.04 15.71
N LEU A 13 2.86 0.89 16.59
CA LEU A 13 1.80 1.84 16.24
C LEU A 13 2.24 2.88 15.20
N PRO A 14 3.41 3.55 15.30
CA PRO A 14 3.82 4.49 14.27
C PRO A 14 4.14 3.81 12.94
N ILE A 15 4.70 2.59 12.94
CA ILE A 15 4.91 1.80 11.71
C ILE A 15 3.57 1.51 11.05
N LEU A 16 2.58 1.04 11.81
CA LEU A 16 1.23 0.79 11.31
C LEU A 16 0.62 2.08 10.73
N ALA A 17 0.73 3.21 11.44
CA ALA A 17 0.21 4.50 11.00
C ALA A 17 0.84 4.97 9.70
N VAL A 18 2.17 4.85 9.56
CA VAL A 18 2.89 5.19 8.32
C VAL A 18 2.39 4.31 7.16
N ILE A 19 2.26 3.01 7.36
CA ILE A 19 1.81 2.08 6.31
C ILE A 19 0.36 2.36 5.91
N LEU A 20 -0.51 2.71 6.86
CA LEU A 20 -1.89 3.10 6.60
C LEU A 20 -1.97 4.41 5.80
N LEU A 21 -1.16 5.41 6.16
CA LEU A 21 -1.06 6.67 5.43
C LEU A 21 -0.52 6.47 4.01
N LEU A 22 0.47 5.60 3.83
CA LEU A 22 1.02 5.22 2.53
C LEU A 22 -0.06 4.52 1.68
N GLY A 23 -0.83 3.60 2.26
CA GLY A 23 -1.97 2.96 1.61
C GLY A 23 -3.05 3.95 1.16
N ILE A 24 -3.43 4.91 2.02
CA ILE A 24 -4.41 5.96 1.70
C ILE A 24 -3.87 6.89 0.59
N ALA A 25 -2.62 7.34 0.69
CA ALA A 25 -1.99 8.19 -0.31
C ALA A 25 -1.98 7.51 -1.68
N ALA A 26 -1.83 6.19 -1.69
CA ALA A 26 -1.86 5.41 -2.90
C ALA A 26 -3.23 5.18 -3.48
N TYR A 27 -4.22 4.93 -2.64
CA TYR A 27 -5.62 4.87 -3.08
C TYR A 27 -6.08 6.20 -3.71
N ARG A 28 -5.61 7.33 -3.17
CA ARG A 28 -5.89 8.69 -3.70
C ARG A 28 -5.08 9.05 -4.95
N GLY A 29 -4.31 8.13 -5.52
CA GLY A 29 -3.51 8.37 -6.72
C GLY A 29 -2.30 9.29 -6.52
N ARG A 30 -1.97 9.69 -5.29
CA ARG A 30 -0.74 10.45 -5.01
C ARG A 30 0.52 9.56 -5.12
N TRP A 31 0.36 8.25 -4.98
CA TRP A 31 1.44 7.25 -5.13
C TRP A 31 1.93 7.06 -6.56
N HIS A 32 1.09 7.32 -7.56
CA HIS A 32 1.52 7.29 -8.95
C HIS A 32 2.69 8.25 -9.20
N SER A 33 2.77 9.35 -8.42
CA SER A 33 3.84 10.32 -8.57
C SER A 33 5.23 9.83 -8.20
N TRP A 34 5.33 8.76 -7.41
CA TRP A 34 6.60 8.20 -6.94
C TRP A 34 7.10 7.05 -7.84
N HIS A 35 6.22 6.45 -8.65
CA HIS A 35 6.51 5.22 -9.42
C HIS A 35 6.39 5.39 -10.94
N GLY A 36 6.27 6.62 -11.44
CA GLY A 36 6.08 6.91 -12.87
C GLY A 36 7.29 6.64 -13.79
N ASN A 37 8.38 6.08 -13.28
CA ASN A 37 9.57 5.75 -14.08
C ASN A 37 9.79 4.24 -14.19
N ASP A 38 10.17 3.85 -15.40
CA ASP A 38 10.10 2.52 -15.97
C ASP A 38 10.71 1.38 -15.13
N GLY A 39 10.01 0.24 -15.16
CA GLY A 39 10.58 -1.08 -14.96
C GLY A 39 10.73 -1.58 -13.52
N PHE A 40 11.06 -0.74 -12.54
CA PHE A 40 11.57 -1.29 -11.26
C PHE A 40 10.50 -1.82 -10.30
N PHE A 41 9.29 -1.25 -10.30
CA PHE A 41 8.18 -1.72 -9.46
C PHE A 41 6.84 -1.55 -10.18
N ARG A 42 6.36 -2.61 -10.84
CA ARG A 42 4.96 -2.75 -11.28
C ARG A 42 4.02 -2.97 -10.08
N TRP A 43 4.09 -2.10 -9.08
CA TRP A 43 3.18 -2.04 -7.94
C TRP A 43 2.00 -1.04 -8.08
N PRO A 44 1.57 -0.54 -9.27
CA PRO A 44 0.45 0.40 -9.32
C PRO A 44 -0.87 -0.22 -8.84
N TYR A 45 -0.95 -1.56 -8.78
CA TYR A 45 -2.10 -2.35 -8.33
C TYR A 45 -2.05 -2.74 -6.83
N ALA A 46 -0.89 -2.62 -6.18
CA ALA A 46 -0.62 -3.29 -4.91
C ALA A 46 -0.44 -2.41 -3.65
N PRO A 47 -0.70 -1.09 -3.61
CA PRO A 47 -0.49 -0.37 -2.35
C PRO A 47 -1.50 -0.78 -1.28
N LEU A 48 -2.72 -1.17 -1.69
CA LEU A 48 -3.69 -1.76 -0.77
C LEU A 48 -3.22 -3.16 -0.33
N ALA A 49 -2.74 -4.00 -1.26
CA ALA A 49 -2.17 -5.30 -0.94
C ALA A 49 -0.99 -5.20 0.04
N GLY A 50 -0.11 -4.21 -0.14
CA GLY A 50 0.98 -3.90 0.76
C GLY A 50 0.51 -3.47 2.15
N ALA A 51 -0.56 -2.67 2.24
CA ALA A 51 -1.18 -2.32 3.52
C ALA A 51 -1.75 -3.56 4.23
N TRP A 52 -2.51 -4.40 3.53
CA TRP A 52 -3.04 -5.66 4.08
C TRP A 52 -1.92 -6.61 4.53
N PHE A 53 -0.86 -6.73 3.73
CA PHE A 53 0.31 -7.55 4.05
C PHE A 53 0.99 -7.04 5.33
N ALA A 54 1.29 -5.74 5.39
CA ALA A 54 1.90 -5.13 6.55
C ALA A 54 1.04 -5.28 7.82
N SER A 55 -0.26 -5.02 7.72
CA SER A 55 -1.19 -5.22 8.83
C SER A 55 -1.19 -6.67 9.31
N SER A 56 -1.13 -7.66 8.40
CA SER A 56 -1.01 -9.07 8.79
C SER A 56 0.28 -9.35 9.57
N MET A 57 1.43 -8.86 9.09
CA MET A 57 2.73 -9.09 9.74
C MET A 57 2.80 -8.43 11.12
N LEU A 58 2.24 -7.22 11.23
CA LEU A 58 2.14 -6.50 12.50
C LEU A 58 1.26 -7.25 13.50
N LEU A 59 0.12 -7.80 13.05
CA LEU A 59 -0.76 -8.63 13.89
C LEU A 59 -0.11 -9.93 14.34
N ILE A 60 0.61 -10.63 13.44
CA ILE A 60 1.38 -11.83 13.80
C ILE A 60 2.40 -11.49 14.89
N THR A 61 3.16 -10.42 14.70
CA THR A 61 4.21 -10.05 15.65
C THR A 61 3.62 -9.60 16.98
N ALA A 62 2.53 -8.82 16.96
CA ALA A 62 1.80 -8.44 18.16
C ALA A 62 1.27 -9.66 18.92
N ALA A 63 0.66 -10.62 18.22
CA ALA A 63 0.15 -11.85 18.82
C ALA A 63 1.27 -12.65 19.51
N LEU A 64 2.43 -12.79 18.86
CA LEU A 64 3.59 -13.49 19.43
C LEU A 64 4.17 -12.77 20.66
N LEU A 65 4.19 -11.44 20.65
CA LEU A 65 4.70 -10.64 21.78
C LEU A 65 3.81 -10.73 23.03
N VAL A 66 2.50 -10.87 22.86
CA VAL A 66 1.54 -10.91 23.98
C VAL A 66 1.12 -12.33 24.37
N ALA A 67 1.57 -13.36 23.64
CA ALA A 67 1.16 -14.75 23.81
C ALA A 67 1.39 -15.32 25.23
N THR A 68 2.36 -14.79 25.97
CA THR A 68 2.69 -15.22 27.33
C THR A 68 1.82 -14.56 28.41
N VAL A 69 1.06 -13.52 28.06
CA VAL A 69 0.33 -12.66 29.01
C VAL A 69 -1.18 -12.66 28.76
N VAL A 70 -1.59 -13.02 27.55
CA VAL A 70 -2.97 -12.97 27.08
C VAL A 70 -3.51 -14.41 26.92
N PRO A 71 -4.79 -14.69 27.20
CA PRO A 71 -5.37 -16.01 27.00
C PRO A 71 -5.16 -16.53 25.58
N GLY A 72 -4.81 -17.82 25.46
CA GLY A 72 -4.47 -18.45 24.18
C GLY A 72 -5.58 -18.33 23.12
N VAL A 73 -6.85 -18.31 23.52
CA VAL A 73 -7.99 -18.13 22.60
C VAL A 73 -7.92 -16.77 21.89
N VAL A 74 -7.54 -15.70 22.59
CA VAL A 74 -7.41 -14.36 22.00
C VAL A 74 -6.24 -14.32 21.00
N VAL A 75 -5.12 -14.93 21.36
CA VAL A 75 -3.94 -15.06 20.48
C VAL A 75 -4.30 -15.83 19.21
N ALA A 76 -5.05 -16.92 19.33
CA ALA A 76 -5.51 -17.72 18.20
C ALA A 76 -6.42 -16.91 17.26
N VAL A 77 -7.34 -16.10 17.80
CA VAL A 77 -8.19 -15.20 17.01
C VAL A 77 -7.36 -14.14 16.28
N MET A 78 -6.40 -13.52 16.97
CA MET A 78 -5.50 -12.54 16.37
C MET A 78 -4.72 -13.13 15.19
N LEU A 79 -4.18 -14.34 15.35
CA LEU A 79 -3.47 -15.05 14.29
C LEU A 79 -4.40 -15.42 13.14
N ALA A 80 -5.61 -15.91 13.42
CA ALA A 80 -6.60 -16.22 12.39
C ALA A 80 -6.94 -14.99 11.53
N ILE A 81 -7.17 -13.84 12.18
CA ILE A 81 -7.38 -12.56 11.48
C ILE A 81 -6.13 -12.20 10.66
N ALA A 82 -4.94 -12.34 11.23
CA ALA A 82 -3.71 -12.03 10.52
C ALA A 82 -3.54 -12.87 9.24
N PHE A 83 -3.78 -14.18 9.32
CA PHE A 83 -3.73 -15.06 8.16
C PHE A 83 -4.81 -14.73 7.13
N LEU A 84 -6.00 -14.34 7.56
CA LEU A 84 -7.04 -13.85 6.64
C LEU A 84 -6.58 -12.58 5.90
N LEU A 85 -5.99 -11.61 6.61
CA LEU A 85 -5.46 -10.39 5.99
C LEU A 85 -4.32 -10.68 5.01
N LEU A 86 -3.45 -11.65 5.35
CA LEU A 86 -2.39 -12.13 4.47
C LEU A 86 -2.97 -12.78 3.20
N LEU A 87 -3.99 -13.63 3.35
CA LEU A 87 -4.68 -14.24 2.21
C LEU A 87 -5.33 -13.19 1.31
N VAL A 88 -6.04 -12.22 1.90
CA VAL A 88 -6.63 -11.09 1.16
C VAL A 88 -5.54 -10.31 0.44
N SER A 89 -4.39 -10.05 1.07
CA SER A 89 -3.25 -9.40 0.43
C SER A 89 -2.76 -10.18 -0.81
N ILE A 90 -2.60 -11.50 -0.69
CA ILE A 90 -2.17 -12.36 -1.80
C ILE A 90 -3.20 -12.34 -2.93
N VAL A 91 -4.49 -12.49 -2.60
CA VAL A 91 -5.58 -12.46 -3.59
C VAL A 91 -5.63 -11.11 -4.28
N VAL A 92 -5.55 -10.00 -3.55
CA VAL A 92 -5.53 -8.66 -4.14
C VAL A 92 -4.27 -8.41 -4.95
N TYR A 93 -3.13 -9.00 -4.57
CA TYR A 93 -1.88 -8.89 -5.33
C TYR A 93 -1.94 -9.65 -6.66
N VAL A 94 -2.49 -10.88 -6.66
CA VAL A 94 -2.57 -11.75 -7.85
C VAL A 94 -3.79 -11.44 -8.73
N HIS A 95 -4.90 -11.09 -8.10
CA HIS A 95 -6.21 -10.87 -8.70
C HIS A 95 -6.84 -9.60 -8.12
N SER A 96 -6.22 -8.45 -8.42
CA SER A 96 -6.76 -7.16 -8.00
C SER A 96 -8.15 -6.93 -8.62
N PRO A 97 -9.24 -6.87 -7.83
CA PRO A 97 -10.56 -6.63 -8.38
C PRO A 97 -10.60 -5.23 -9.01
N ARG A 98 -11.15 -5.10 -10.22
CA ARG A 98 -11.16 -3.81 -10.95
C ARG A 98 -11.78 -2.67 -10.17
N TRP A 99 -12.81 -2.93 -9.37
CA TRP A 99 -13.48 -1.92 -8.54
C TRP A 99 -12.62 -1.39 -7.39
N LEU A 100 -11.60 -2.14 -6.97
CA LEU A 100 -10.69 -1.80 -5.88
C LEU A 100 -9.47 -1.02 -6.38
N LEU A 101 -9.29 -0.94 -7.71
CA LEU A 101 -8.21 -0.21 -8.33
C LEU A 101 -8.46 1.31 -8.27
N PRO A 102 -7.40 2.12 -8.05
CA PRO A 102 -7.52 3.57 -8.16
C PRO A 102 -8.05 4.00 -9.53
N GLY A 103 -8.86 5.06 -9.58
CA GLY A 103 -9.48 5.52 -10.83
C GLY A 103 -8.51 5.81 -11.98
N TYR A 104 -7.28 6.26 -11.68
CA TYR A 104 -6.25 6.47 -12.72
C TYR A 104 -5.73 5.17 -13.33
N VAL A 105 -5.67 4.08 -12.55
CA VAL A 105 -5.31 2.75 -13.06
C VAL A 105 -6.43 2.22 -13.93
N ARG A 106 -7.68 2.34 -13.45
CA ARG A 106 -8.87 1.94 -14.21
C ARG A 106 -9.01 2.69 -15.53
N TRP A 107 -8.71 3.99 -15.54
CA TRP A 107 -8.66 4.80 -16.77
C TRP A 107 -7.56 4.32 -17.73
N LEU A 108 -6.36 4.01 -17.23
CA LEU A 108 -5.26 3.46 -18.06
C LEU A 108 -5.60 2.08 -18.64
N ASP A 109 -6.33 1.26 -17.90
CA ASP A 109 -6.79 -0.07 -18.34
C ASP A 109 -8.03 -0.01 -19.25
N GLY A 110 -8.52 1.19 -19.59
CA GLY A 110 -9.65 1.39 -20.51
C GLY A 110 -11.01 0.98 -19.91
N ASP A 111 -11.19 1.12 -18.59
CA ASP A 111 -12.46 0.82 -17.93
C ASP A 111 -13.57 1.78 -18.42
N ALA A 112 -14.68 1.22 -18.93
CA ALA A 112 -15.80 1.96 -19.50
C ALA A 112 -16.45 2.96 -18.52
N GLY A 113 -16.29 2.75 -17.21
CA GLY A 113 -16.77 3.67 -16.18
C GLY A 113 -15.89 4.91 -15.97
N PHE A 114 -14.71 4.99 -16.60
CA PHE A 114 -13.76 6.09 -16.47
C PHE A 114 -13.38 6.60 -17.87
N THR A 115 -14.24 7.42 -18.46
CA THR A 115 -14.04 8.02 -19.79
C THR A 115 -13.15 9.26 -19.75
N GLU A 116 -13.19 10.00 -18.65
CA GLU A 116 -12.41 11.23 -18.47
C GLU A 116 -11.07 10.96 -17.80
N ARG A 117 -10.04 11.67 -18.28
CA ARG A 117 -8.69 11.61 -17.71
C ARG A 117 -8.71 12.15 -16.28
N PRO A 118 -8.28 11.38 -15.26
CA PRO A 118 -8.31 11.86 -13.89
C PRO A 118 -7.28 12.96 -13.63
N ALA A 119 -7.70 14.04 -12.97
CA ALA A 119 -6.90 15.24 -12.69
C ALA A 119 -5.60 14.96 -11.92
N CYS A 120 -5.50 13.84 -11.20
CA CYS A 120 -4.26 13.43 -10.54
C CYS A 120 -3.12 13.13 -11.52
N LEU A 121 -3.44 12.70 -12.75
CA LEU A 121 -2.45 12.49 -13.82
C LEU A 121 -1.87 13.82 -14.31
N ASP A 122 -2.71 14.84 -14.47
CA ASP A 122 -2.27 16.17 -14.90
C ASP A 122 -1.48 16.88 -13.80
N ALA A 123 -1.92 16.76 -12.55
CA ALA A 123 -1.16 17.24 -11.39
C ALA A 123 0.23 16.57 -11.30
N TYR A 124 0.33 15.26 -11.58
CA TYR A 124 1.62 14.58 -11.62
C TYR A 124 2.49 15.03 -12.79
N ARG A 125 1.93 15.13 -14.01
CA ARG A 125 2.65 15.59 -15.21
C ARG A 125 3.29 16.95 -15.00
N ASN A 126 2.60 17.83 -14.26
CA ASN A 126 3.02 19.19 -13.97
C ASN A 126 3.77 19.33 -12.62
N SER A 127 3.94 18.25 -11.85
CA SER A 127 4.60 18.31 -10.56
C SER A 127 6.10 18.57 -10.67
N ARG A 128 6.65 19.36 -9.73
CA ARG A 128 8.10 19.64 -9.62
C ARG A 128 8.91 18.34 -9.46
N LEU A 129 8.35 17.37 -8.74
CA LEU A 129 8.96 16.06 -8.50
C LEU A 129 9.12 15.26 -9.80
N ASN A 130 8.08 15.21 -10.64
CA ASN A 130 8.18 14.56 -11.96
C ASN A 130 9.22 15.26 -12.86
N ARG A 131 9.26 16.60 -12.84
CA ARG A 131 10.27 17.36 -13.61
C ARG A 131 11.69 17.02 -13.17
N VAL A 132 11.93 16.83 -11.87
CA VAL A 132 13.23 16.40 -11.32
C VAL A 132 13.52 14.93 -11.66
N MET A 133 12.54 14.04 -11.48
CA MET A 133 12.70 12.62 -11.80
C MET A 133 13.03 12.39 -13.27
N ARG A 134 12.36 13.09 -14.21
CA ARG A 134 12.70 13.04 -15.65
C ARG A 134 14.13 13.48 -15.95
N LYS A 135 14.64 14.50 -15.25
CA LYS A 135 16.04 14.93 -15.38
C LYS A 135 17.02 13.90 -14.83
N LEU A 136 16.67 13.23 -13.73
CA LEU A 136 17.53 12.24 -13.05
C LEU A 136 17.56 10.87 -13.74
N THR A 137 16.47 10.48 -14.40
CA THR A 137 16.34 9.14 -15.01
C THR A 137 16.80 9.04 -16.46
N LEU A 138 17.27 10.15 -17.07
CA LEU A 138 17.86 10.17 -18.41
C LEU A 138 17.07 9.33 -19.42
N ASP A 139 15.76 9.54 -19.55
CA ASP A 139 14.98 8.91 -20.63
C ASP A 139 14.78 9.90 -21.80
N PRO A 140 15.65 9.88 -22.83
CA PRO A 140 15.53 10.73 -24.01
C PRO A 140 14.39 10.31 -24.96
N ARG A 141 13.59 9.27 -24.66
CA ARG A 141 12.62 8.70 -25.62
C ARG A 141 11.17 9.19 -25.51
N ARG A 142 10.84 10.11 -24.60
CA ARG A 142 9.45 10.59 -24.42
C ARG A 142 9.26 12.08 -24.71
N GLU A 143 9.71 12.51 -25.89
CA GLU A 143 9.34 13.81 -26.50
C GLU A 143 8.15 13.71 -27.47
N PHE A 144 7.39 12.61 -27.47
CA PHE A 144 6.15 12.47 -28.24
C PHE A 144 4.93 12.34 -27.32
#